data_AF-A0A4T0FLK9-F1
#
_entry.id   AF-A0A4T0FLK9-F1
#
_cell.length_a   1.000
_cell.length_b   1.000
_cell.length_c   1.000
_cell.angle_alpha   90.00
_cell.angle_beta   90.00
_cell.angle_gamma   90.00
#
_symmetry.space_group_name_H-M   'P 1'
#
loop_
_entity.id
_entity.type
_entity.pdbx_description
1 polymer ?
#
loop_
_entity_poly.entity_id
_entity_poly.type
_entity_poly.pdbx_seq_one_letter_code
_entity_poly.pdbx_strand_id
1 'polypeptide(L)'
;MRNRRLIRTHSSLYARGRVLSHQRGKRTSHPKTSLIQVEGATKTDDAKFYLGKRIAYVYKGKKEVNGTKVRVIWGRCTRTHGNSGVVRAKFSSNLPPRTFGASVRIVNRWLCFEFVAWLIWLACLLFALSAAYFMDLNVVIQSLRINGLDDDEVDYFVDTIGDREIADSIESVGDSADDEVPCELLDVIEQVLTELSLSATLAESIMHSYNRLKQMPATEHTEALDKNQCELCERYAHLTVHHLLPKSEHKRIVKRGLFTQVDCERNVIRICRICHNACHQYIENRSMADYYHTIDRLLENELLLKFVKFRSKA
;
A
#
# COMPACT_ATOMS: atom_id res chain seq x y z
N MET A 1 -41.73 -33.98 -0.21
CA MET A 1 -40.49 -34.08 0.57
C MET A 1 -39.98 -32.67 0.89
N ARG A 2 -39.88 -32.34 2.17
CA ARG A 2 -39.56 -31.00 2.68
C ARG A 2 -38.08 -30.68 2.45
N ASN A 3 -37.86 -29.56 1.78
CA ASN A 3 -36.92 -28.49 2.13
C ASN A 3 -35.65 -28.88 2.95
N ARG A 4 -34.48 -28.82 2.30
CA ARG A 4 -33.28 -28.25 2.94
C ARG A 4 -32.96 -26.93 2.22
N ARG A 5 -33.70 -25.87 2.58
CA ARG A 5 -33.18 -24.50 2.45
C ARG A 5 -32.00 -24.42 3.41
N LEU A 6 -30.79 -24.60 2.88
CA LEU A 6 -29.59 -24.16 3.58
C LEU A 6 -29.78 -22.67 3.82
N ILE A 7 -29.91 -22.29 5.09
CA ILE A 7 -29.90 -20.92 5.56
C ILE A 7 -28.56 -20.35 5.10
N ARG A 8 -28.57 -19.57 4.02
CA ARG A 8 -27.42 -18.80 3.57
C ARG A 8 -27.29 -17.67 4.58
N THR A 9 -26.46 -17.87 5.59
CA THR A 9 -26.03 -16.82 6.50
C THR A 9 -25.52 -15.65 5.66
N HIS A 10 -26.16 -14.49 5.84
CA HIS A 10 -25.80 -13.25 5.14
C HIS A 10 -24.53 -12.67 5.78
N SER A 11 -23.36 -13.16 5.36
CA SER A 11 -22.06 -12.51 5.57
C SER A 11 -21.39 -12.24 4.22
N SER A 12 -22.13 -11.64 3.28
CA SER A 12 -21.57 -11.29 1.98
C SER A 12 -20.69 -10.05 2.11
N LEU A 13 -19.37 -10.24 2.23
CA LEU A 13 -18.32 -9.20 2.25
C LEU A 13 -18.21 -8.37 0.95
N TYR A 14 -19.08 -8.62 -0.04
CA TYR A 14 -19.03 -8.01 -1.36
C TYR A 14 -20.40 -7.46 -1.75
N ALA A 15 -20.38 -6.34 -2.48
CA ALA A 15 -21.55 -5.82 -3.15
C ALA A 15 -21.82 -6.64 -4.43
N ARG A 16 -23.09 -6.98 -4.64
CA ARG A 16 -23.52 -7.71 -5.84
C ARG A 16 -23.70 -6.74 -7.00
N GLY A 17 -23.36 -7.19 -8.19
CA GLY A 17 -23.67 -6.47 -9.43
C GLY A 17 -24.05 -7.43 -10.55
N ARG A 18 -24.57 -6.88 -11.64
CA ARG A 18 -24.93 -7.61 -12.86
C ARG A 18 -24.21 -7.01 -14.05
N VAL A 19 -23.66 -7.88 -14.91
CA VAL A 19 -23.08 -7.45 -16.18
C VAL A 19 -24.21 -7.15 -17.15
N LEU A 20 -24.30 -5.90 -17.63
CA LEU A 20 -25.34 -5.52 -18.59
C LEU A 20 -24.89 -5.84 -20.02
N SER A 21 -23.81 -5.20 -20.45
CA SER A 21 -23.25 -5.32 -21.80
C SER A 21 -21.84 -4.75 -21.82
N HIS A 22 -21.18 -4.75 -22.98
CA HIS A 22 -20.02 -3.91 -23.19
C HIS A 22 -20.43 -2.48 -23.47
N GLN A 23 -19.49 -1.54 -23.33
CA GLN A 23 -19.67 -0.18 -23.82
C GLN A 23 -20.01 -0.25 -25.31
N ARG A 24 -21.11 0.36 -25.73
CA ARG A 24 -21.62 0.24 -27.10
C ARG A 24 -22.25 1.54 -27.58
N GLY A 25 -22.22 1.74 -28.90
CA GLY A 25 -23.13 2.64 -29.61
C GLY A 25 -24.31 1.86 -30.19
N LYS A 26 -25.04 2.46 -31.13
CA LYS A 26 -26.20 1.83 -31.79
C LYS A 26 -25.82 0.54 -32.55
N ARG A 27 -24.71 0.58 -33.31
CA ARG A 27 -24.26 -0.52 -34.19
C ARG A 27 -22.94 -1.17 -33.74
N THR A 28 -22.18 -0.53 -32.87
CA THR A 28 -20.81 -0.94 -32.51
C THR A 28 -20.70 -1.28 -31.04
N SER A 29 -19.98 -2.36 -30.71
CA SER A 29 -19.68 -2.78 -29.34
C SER A 29 -18.17 -2.67 -29.10
N HIS A 30 -17.77 -2.24 -27.89
CA HIS A 30 -16.38 -2.08 -27.46
C HIS A 30 -16.08 -3.02 -26.27
N PRO A 31 -15.63 -4.26 -26.52
CA PRO A 31 -15.48 -5.30 -25.50
C PRO A 31 -14.47 -5.01 -24.39
N LYS A 32 -13.58 -4.03 -24.59
CA LYS A 32 -12.55 -3.63 -23.62
C LYS A 32 -13.14 -3.07 -22.31
N THR A 33 -14.37 -2.56 -22.36
CA THR A 33 -15.04 -1.96 -21.21
C THR A 33 -16.41 -2.60 -21.04
N SER A 34 -16.70 -3.11 -19.84
CA SER A 34 -17.99 -3.73 -19.49
C SER A 34 -18.82 -2.77 -18.64
N LEU A 35 -20.13 -2.76 -18.85
CA LEU A 35 -21.10 -2.01 -18.06
C LEU A 35 -21.67 -2.92 -16.97
N ILE A 36 -21.57 -2.49 -15.72
CA ILE A 36 -21.98 -3.23 -14.54
C ILE A 36 -23.04 -2.42 -13.79
N GLN A 37 -24.22 -2.97 -13.62
CA GLN A 37 -25.21 -2.43 -12.69
C GLN A 37 -24.89 -2.94 -11.29
N VAL A 38 -24.69 -2.04 -10.33
CA VAL A 38 -24.52 -2.42 -8.92
C VAL A 38 -25.90 -2.53 -8.28
N GLU A 39 -26.14 -3.59 -7.51
CA GLU A 39 -27.38 -3.72 -6.75
C GLU A 39 -27.44 -2.62 -5.67
N GLY A 40 -28.51 -1.83 -5.66
CA GLY A 40 -28.70 -0.71 -4.73
C GLY A 40 -28.19 0.66 -5.20
N ALA A 41 -27.35 0.73 -6.23
CA ALA A 41 -26.94 2.01 -6.81
C ALA A 41 -27.96 2.47 -7.86
N THR A 42 -28.70 3.54 -7.59
CA THR A 42 -29.67 4.11 -8.54
C THR A 42 -29.19 5.42 -9.11
N LYS A 43 -28.39 6.18 -8.34
CA LYS A 43 -27.83 7.48 -8.73
C LYS A 43 -26.36 7.35 -9.10
N THR A 44 -25.87 8.35 -9.83
CA THR A 44 -24.45 8.45 -10.18
C THR A 44 -23.56 8.62 -8.95
N ASP A 45 -24.04 9.31 -7.91
CA ASP A 45 -23.28 9.53 -6.68
C ASP A 45 -23.06 8.23 -5.91
N ASP A 46 -24.08 7.37 -5.82
CA ASP A 46 -23.94 6.01 -5.27
C ASP A 46 -22.89 5.20 -6.04
N ALA A 47 -22.86 5.36 -7.37
CA ALA A 47 -21.90 4.67 -8.22
C ALA A 47 -20.46 5.18 -8.04
N LYS A 48 -20.26 6.44 -7.61
CA LYS A 48 -18.92 7.00 -7.33
C LYS A 48 -18.23 6.25 -6.19
N PHE A 49 -19.00 5.78 -5.20
CA PHE A 49 -18.47 4.97 -4.09
C PHE A 49 -17.75 3.71 -4.58
N TYR A 50 -18.20 3.11 -5.68
CA TYR A 50 -17.66 1.85 -6.20
C TYR A 50 -16.44 2.05 -7.12
N LEU A 51 -16.02 3.27 -7.40
CA LEU A 51 -14.85 3.55 -8.23
C LEU A 51 -13.57 3.02 -7.58
N GLY A 52 -12.65 2.51 -8.40
CA GLY A 52 -11.39 1.93 -7.93
C GLY A 52 -11.52 0.54 -7.28
N LYS A 53 -12.71 0.15 -6.84
CA LYS A 53 -12.93 -1.16 -6.20
C LYS A 53 -12.67 -2.32 -7.17
N ARG A 54 -12.20 -3.43 -6.61
CA ARG A 54 -11.93 -4.67 -7.34
C ARG A 54 -13.25 -5.38 -7.64
N ILE A 55 -13.36 -5.91 -8.84
CA ILE A 55 -14.53 -6.68 -9.28
C ILE A 55 -14.09 -8.06 -9.76
N ALA A 56 -14.88 -9.08 -9.47
CA ALA A 56 -14.63 -10.46 -9.83
C ALA A 56 -15.85 -11.05 -10.54
N TYR A 57 -15.61 -11.64 -11.70
CA TYR A 57 -16.55 -12.55 -12.35
C TYR A 57 -16.12 -14.00 -12.08
N VAL A 58 -16.95 -14.72 -11.33
CA VAL A 58 -16.69 -16.11 -10.94
C VAL A 58 -17.52 -17.04 -11.81
N TYR A 59 -16.87 -18.02 -12.44
CA TYR A 59 -17.53 -19.00 -13.31
C TYR A 59 -16.97 -20.41 -13.09
N LYS A 60 -17.68 -21.43 -13.57
CA LYS A 60 -17.24 -22.83 -13.50
C LYS A 60 -16.85 -23.33 -14.90
N GLY A 61 -15.65 -23.88 -15.01
CA GLY A 61 -15.17 -24.59 -16.19
C GLY A 61 -15.48 -26.09 -16.11
N LYS A 62 -15.46 -26.78 -17.26
CA LYS A 62 -15.62 -28.25 -17.30
C LYS A 62 -14.39 -28.98 -16.75
N LYS A 63 -13.19 -28.51 -17.14
CA LYS A 63 -11.90 -29.05 -16.70
C LYS A 63 -11.42 -28.36 -15.43
N GLU A 64 -10.83 -29.13 -14.54
CA GLU A 64 -10.15 -28.62 -13.36
C GLU A 64 -8.84 -27.92 -13.76
N VAL A 65 -8.60 -26.78 -13.14
CA VAL A 65 -7.35 -26.03 -13.26
C VAL A 65 -6.94 -25.69 -11.83
N ASN A 66 -5.72 -26.04 -11.43
CA ASN A 66 -5.22 -25.84 -10.07
C ASN A 66 -6.13 -26.50 -9.01
N GLY A 67 -6.57 -27.73 -9.26
CA GLY A 67 -7.40 -28.51 -8.34
C GLY A 67 -8.86 -28.06 -8.20
N THR A 68 -9.31 -27.03 -8.92
CA THR A 68 -10.70 -26.57 -8.85
C THR A 68 -11.32 -26.31 -10.22
N LYS A 69 -12.65 -26.46 -10.31
CA LYS A 69 -13.42 -26.08 -11.52
C LYS A 69 -13.79 -24.60 -11.55
N VAL A 70 -13.57 -23.89 -10.45
CA VAL A 70 -13.95 -22.48 -10.29
C VAL A 70 -12.84 -21.60 -10.83
N ARG A 71 -13.21 -20.62 -11.64
CA ARG A 71 -12.29 -19.68 -12.27
C ARG A 71 -12.80 -18.27 -12.07
N VAL A 72 -11.88 -17.32 -12.02
CA VAL A 72 -12.19 -15.92 -11.74
C VAL A 72 -11.55 -15.04 -12.80
N ILE A 73 -12.33 -14.11 -13.34
CA ILE A 73 -11.82 -13.00 -14.13
C ILE A 73 -11.86 -11.76 -13.25
N TRP A 74 -10.69 -11.21 -12.95
CA TRP A 74 -10.56 -10.02 -12.12
C TRP A 74 -10.64 -8.75 -12.95
N GLY A 75 -11.14 -7.69 -12.34
CA GLY A 75 -11.22 -6.37 -12.92
C GLY A 75 -11.22 -5.27 -11.88
N ARG A 76 -11.41 -4.04 -12.36
CA ARG A 76 -11.61 -2.84 -11.55
C ARG A 76 -12.73 -1.99 -12.11
N CYS A 77 -13.50 -1.39 -11.21
CA CYS A 77 -14.44 -0.32 -11.51
C CYS A 77 -13.64 0.95 -11.84
N THR A 78 -13.91 1.54 -13.01
CA THR A 78 -13.09 2.64 -13.55
C THR A 78 -13.78 3.98 -13.47
N ARG A 79 -15.00 4.09 -14.01
CA ARG A 79 -15.78 5.34 -14.10
C ARG A 79 -17.27 5.02 -14.02
N THR A 80 -18.09 5.97 -13.62
CA THR A 80 -19.55 5.86 -13.68
C THR A 80 -20.04 5.93 -15.14
N HIS A 81 -21.27 5.49 -15.38
CA HIS A 81 -21.90 5.44 -16.69
C HIS A 81 -23.35 5.89 -16.63
N GLY A 82 -23.68 6.97 -17.35
CA GLY A 82 -25.03 7.51 -17.36
C GLY A 82 -25.50 7.93 -15.98
N ASN A 83 -26.82 8.00 -15.81
CA ASN A 83 -27.46 8.51 -14.60
C ASN A 83 -28.06 7.42 -13.70
N SER A 84 -28.04 6.15 -14.14
CA SER A 84 -28.75 5.03 -13.50
C SER A 84 -27.89 4.20 -12.54
N GLY A 85 -26.79 4.78 -12.02
CA GLY A 85 -25.89 4.07 -11.10
C GLY A 85 -25.06 2.94 -11.72
N VAL A 86 -24.93 2.91 -13.06
CA VAL A 86 -24.09 1.94 -13.77
C VAL A 86 -22.62 2.34 -13.67
N VAL A 87 -21.74 1.34 -13.55
CA VAL A 87 -20.29 1.53 -13.52
C VAL A 87 -19.63 0.86 -14.72
N ARG A 88 -18.64 1.52 -15.31
CA ARG A 88 -17.73 0.94 -16.30
C ARG A 88 -16.63 0.16 -15.58
N ALA A 89 -16.49 -1.12 -15.89
CA ALA A 89 -15.43 -1.97 -15.39
C ALA A 89 -14.48 -2.39 -16.52
N LYS A 90 -13.19 -2.45 -16.20
CA LYS A 90 -12.17 -3.07 -17.06
C LYS A 90 -11.65 -4.32 -16.38
N PHE A 91 -11.73 -5.44 -17.10
CA PHE A 91 -11.27 -6.74 -16.64
C PHE A 91 -9.87 -7.03 -17.22
N SER A 92 -9.12 -7.91 -16.56
CA SER A 92 -7.79 -8.35 -17.00
C SER A 92 -7.85 -9.02 -18.37
N SER A 93 -8.88 -9.84 -18.57
CA SER A 93 -9.31 -10.35 -19.87
C SER A 93 -10.73 -9.87 -20.14
N ASN A 94 -11.02 -9.52 -21.40
CA ASN A 94 -12.35 -9.07 -21.79
C ASN A 94 -13.39 -10.14 -21.42
N LEU A 95 -14.52 -9.71 -20.88
CA LEU A 95 -15.59 -10.64 -20.53
C LEU A 95 -16.19 -11.25 -21.80
N PRO A 96 -16.48 -12.57 -21.83
CA PRO A 96 -17.18 -13.16 -22.96
C PRO A 96 -18.65 -12.68 -23.00
N PRO A 97 -19.29 -12.57 -24.18
CA PRO A 97 -20.68 -12.11 -24.29
C PRO A 97 -21.71 -12.95 -23.51
N ARG A 98 -21.41 -14.23 -23.27
CA ARG A 98 -22.21 -15.13 -22.42
C ARG A 98 -22.36 -14.63 -20.98
N THR A 99 -21.52 -13.70 -20.55
CA THR A 99 -21.57 -13.12 -19.20
C THR A 99 -22.67 -12.08 -19.02
N PHE A 100 -23.32 -11.61 -20.08
CA PHE A 100 -24.41 -10.64 -19.94
C PHE A 100 -25.57 -11.24 -19.14
N GLY A 101 -26.07 -10.48 -18.17
CA GLY A 101 -27.04 -10.92 -17.17
C GLY A 101 -26.43 -11.71 -16.00
N ALA A 102 -25.16 -12.13 -16.08
CA ALA A 102 -24.52 -12.86 -15.00
C ALA A 102 -24.17 -11.94 -13.83
N SER A 103 -24.11 -12.54 -12.63
CA SER A 103 -23.73 -11.84 -11.42
C SER A 103 -22.21 -11.67 -11.31
N VAL A 104 -21.80 -10.53 -10.78
CA VAL A 104 -20.42 -10.17 -10.48
C VAL A 104 -20.32 -9.72 -9.04
N ARG A 105 -19.13 -9.87 -8.46
CA ARG A 105 -18.85 -9.55 -7.06
C ARG A 105 -17.91 -8.37 -6.99
N ILE A 106 -18.35 -7.27 -6.38
CA ILE A 106 -17.52 -6.09 -6.14
C ILE A 106 -17.00 -6.20 -4.71
N VAL A 107 -15.71 -6.49 -4.57
CA VAL A 107 -15.10 -6.72 -3.27
C VAL A 107 -14.66 -5.39 -2.67
N ASN A 108 -15.04 -5.15 -1.42
CA ASN A 108 -14.58 -4.00 -0.67
C ASN A 108 -13.13 -4.23 -0.26
N ARG A 109 -12.20 -3.55 -0.94
CA ARG A 109 -10.82 -3.45 -0.48
C ARG A 109 -10.71 -2.26 0.46
N TRP A 110 -11.40 -2.31 1.60
CA TRP A 110 -11.35 -1.24 2.61
C TRP A 110 -10.69 -1.69 3.92
N LEU A 111 -10.53 -2.98 4.15
CA LEU A 111 -9.80 -3.48 5.31
C LEU A 111 -8.40 -3.90 4.85
N CYS A 112 -7.44 -2.99 4.99
CA CYS A 112 -6.10 -3.35 5.47
C CYS A 112 -5.15 -2.15 5.47
N PHE A 113 -5.28 -1.14 4.62
CA PHE A 113 -4.14 -0.20 4.48
C PHE A 113 -4.05 0.82 5.61
N GLU A 114 -5.17 1.40 6.05
CA GLU A 114 -5.12 2.34 7.18
C GLU A 114 -5.15 1.63 8.54
N PHE A 115 -5.94 0.58 8.68
CA PHE A 115 -6.05 -0.16 9.95
C PHE A 115 -4.76 -0.94 10.29
N VAL A 116 -4.07 -1.53 9.29
CA VAL A 116 -2.79 -2.20 9.55
C VAL A 116 -1.68 -1.18 9.76
N ALA A 117 -1.73 -0.02 9.11
CA ALA A 117 -0.80 1.07 9.41
C ALA A 117 -0.99 1.57 10.85
N TRP A 118 -2.23 1.74 11.31
CA TRP A 118 -2.55 2.10 12.69
C TRP A 118 -2.11 1.03 13.70
N LEU A 119 -2.35 -0.26 13.42
CA LEU A 119 -1.91 -1.35 14.29
C LEU A 119 -0.39 -1.47 14.36
N ILE A 120 0.32 -1.26 13.25
CA ILE A 120 1.79 -1.22 13.23
C ILE A 120 2.28 0.00 14.01
N TRP A 121 1.62 1.15 13.87
CA TRP A 121 1.98 2.37 14.62
C TRP A 121 1.76 2.21 16.13
N LEU A 122 0.62 1.64 16.54
CA LEU A 122 0.29 1.33 17.93
C LEU A 122 1.24 0.28 18.52
N ALA A 123 1.60 -0.76 17.76
CA ALA A 123 2.56 -1.76 18.18
C ALA A 123 3.98 -1.17 18.32
N CYS A 124 4.39 -0.28 17.42
CA CYS A 124 5.65 0.45 17.55
C CYS A 124 5.65 1.39 18.76
N LEU A 125 4.52 2.04 19.06
CA LEU A 125 4.36 2.90 20.24
C LEU A 125 4.43 2.08 21.53
N LEU A 126 3.72 0.95 21.61
CA LEU A 126 3.75 0.05 22.76
C LEU A 126 5.14 -0.57 22.96
N PHE A 127 5.84 -0.91 21.87
CA PHE A 127 7.22 -1.41 21.95
C PHE A 127 8.22 -0.33 22.38
N ALA A 128 8.02 0.92 21.95
CA ALA A 128 8.84 2.05 22.40
C ALA A 128 8.58 2.39 23.87
N LEU A 129 7.32 2.34 24.32
CA LEU A 129 6.93 2.57 25.71
C LEU A 129 7.39 1.44 26.64
N SER A 130 7.36 0.18 26.19
CA SER A 130 7.91 -0.93 26.99
C SER A 130 9.44 -0.91 27.04
N ALA A 131 10.11 -0.51 25.96
CA ALA A 131 11.56 -0.32 25.95
C ALA A 131 12.02 0.85 26.84
N ALA A 132 11.23 1.93 26.92
CA ALA A 132 11.46 3.03 27.84
C ALA A 132 11.30 2.58 29.31
N TYR A 133 10.20 1.88 29.62
CA TYR A 133 9.97 1.33 30.97
C TYR A 133 11.05 0.34 31.42
N PHE A 134 11.61 -0.48 30.51
CA PHE A 134 12.67 -1.45 30.84
C PHE A 134 14.05 -0.79 31.04
N MET A 135 14.27 0.38 30.44
CA MET A 135 15.47 1.21 30.69
C MET A 135 15.34 1.96 32.01
N ASP A 136 14.16 2.49 32.34
CA ASP A 136 13.90 3.19 33.60
C ASP A 136 13.93 2.23 34.81
N LEU A 137 13.40 1.01 34.70
CA LEU A 137 13.47 0.03 35.80
C LEU A 137 14.92 -0.37 36.14
N ASN A 138 15.79 -0.54 35.14
CA ASN A 138 17.20 -0.88 35.39
C ASN A 138 17.98 0.28 36.02
N VAL A 139 17.65 1.52 35.66
CA VAL A 139 18.23 2.72 36.28
C VAL A 139 17.72 2.91 37.70
N VAL A 140 16.44 2.61 37.97
CA VAL A 140 15.85 2.62 39.33
C VAL A 140 16.40 1.49 40.21
N ILE A 141 16.58 0.28 39.67
CA ILE A 141 17.20 -0.85 40.40
C ILE A 141 18.68 -0.55 40.71
N GLN A 142 19.42 0.07 39.77
CA GLN A 142 20.79 0.51 40.05
C GLN A 142 20.86 1.66 41.05
N SER A 143 19.90 2.60 41.04
CA SER A 143 19.89 3.72 42.00
C SER A 143 19.45 3.29 43.40
N LEU A 144 18.57 2.29 43.53
CA LEU A 144 18.22 1.67 44.81
C LEU A 144 19.40 0.89 45.41
N ARG A 145 20.21 0.20 44.58
CA ARG A 145 21.45 -0.47 45.03
C ARG A 145 22.54 0.48 45.52
N ILE A 146 22.58 1.72 45.02
CA ILE A 146 23.60 2.71 45.41
C ILE A 146 23.28 3.33 46.79
N ASN A 147 22.02 3.25 47.26
CA ASN A 147 21.58 3.88 48.51
C ASN A 147 21.45 2.92 49.70
N GLY A 148 21.93 1.68 49.61
CA GLY A 148 22.16 0.81 50.78
C GLY A 148 20.89 0.42 51.55
N LEU A 149 19.84 0.01 50.85
CA LEU A 149 18.69 -0.67 51.45
C LEU A 149 18.92 -2.18 51.38
N ASP A 150 18.72 -2.89 52.49
CA ASP A 150 18.92 -4.33 52.62
C ASP A 150 17.93 -5.10 51.72
N ASP A 151 18.36 -6.26 51.20
CA ASP A 151 17.64 -7.04 50.17
C ASP A 151 16.19 -7.43 50.58
N ASP A 152 15.87 -7.44 51.87
CA ASP A 152 14.54 -7.75 52.41
C ASP A 152 13.51 -6.60 52.25
N GLU A 153 13.94 -5.34 52.13
CA GLU A 153 13.04 -4.19 51.93
C GLU A 153 12.64 -4.01 50.45
N VAL A 154 13.46 -4.53 49.52
CA VAL A 154 13.19 -4.51 48.08
C VAL A 154 12.07 -5.48 47.71
N ASP A 155 12.02 -6.65 48.35
CA ASP A 155 10.97 -7.66 48.11
C ASP A 155 9.59 -7.20 48.61
N TYR A 156 9.52 -6.43 49.71
CA TYR A 156 8.26 -5.85 50.21
C TYR A 156 7.63 -4.83 49.23
N PHE A 157 8.48 -4.07 48.53
CA PHE A 157 8.02 -3.05 47.57
C PHE A 157 7.53 -3.67 46.25
N VAL A 158 8.13 -4.80 45.84
CA VAL A 158 7.71 -5.56 44.65
C VAL A 158 6.37 -6.26 44.87
N ASP A 159 6.10 -6.76 46.08
CA ASP A 159 4.82 -7.41 46.41
C ASP A 159 3.64 -6.41 46.46
N THR A 160 3.88 -5.16 46.86
CA THR A 160 2.83 -4.12 47.00
C THR A 160 2.31 -3.58 45.66
N ILE A 161 3.07 -3.71 44.57
CA ILE A 161 2.60 -3.37 43.21
C ILE A 161 1.70 -4.49 42.63
N GLY A 162 1.67 -5.64 43.30
CA GLY A 162 1.03 -6.87 42.85
C GLY A 162 -0.40 -7.09 43.31
N ASP A 163 -1.23 -6.07 43.57
CA ASP A 163 -2.61 -6.30 44.01
C ASP A 163 -3.69 -5.99 42.96
N ARG A 164 -4.51 -7.03 42.74
CA ARG A 164 -5.47 -7.27 41.66
C ARG A 164 -6.77 -6.44 41.71
N GLU A 165 -6.86 -5.43 42.57
CA GLU A 165 -8.15 -4.75 42.83
C GLU A 165 -8.46 -3.56 41.89
N ILE A 166 -7.47 -3.06 41.13
CA ILE A 166 -7.69 -1.95 40.17
C ILE A 166 -8.15 -2.47 38.79
N ALA A 167 -7.83 -3.72 38.44
CA ALA A 167 -8.21 -4.31 37.15
C ALA A 167 -9.73 -4.56 37.03
N ASP A 168 -10.38 -4.95 38.12
CA ASP A 168 -11.81 -5.32 38.12
C ASP A 168 -12.77 -4.10 38.15
N SER A 169 -12.26 -2.91 38.48
CA SER A 169 -13.05 -1.66 38.44
C SER A 169 -13.07 -1.00 37.05
N ILE A 170 -12.20 -1.43 36.13
CA ILE A 170 -12.05 -0.83 34.79
C ILE A 170 -12.93 -1.53 33.74
N GLU A 171 -13.36 -2.78 33.98
CA GLU A 171 -14.26 -3.49 33.06
C GLU A 171 -15.74 -3.06 33.15
N SER A 172 -16.14 -2.25 34.13
CA SER A 172 -17.56 -1.87 34.35
C SER A 172 -17.98 -0.48 33.84
N VAL A 173 -17.10 0.28 33.18
CA VAL A 173 -17.40 1.67 32.76
C VAL A 173 -17.51 1.83 31.23
N GLY A 174 -17.43 0.73 30.47
CA GLY A 174 -17.62 0.74 29.02
C GLY A 174 -19.08 0.65 28.59
N ASP A 175 -19.91 1.67 28.85
CA ASP A 175 -21.13 1.87 28.06
C ASP A 175 -21.63 3.32 28.04
N SER A 176 -22.08 3.73 26.85
CA SER A 176 -22.68 5.01 26.45
C SER A 176 -21.76 6.20 26.09
N ALA A 177 -22.16 6.84 24.99
CA ALA A 177 -21.48 7.84 24.20
C ALA A 177 -21.92 9.27 24.57
N ASP A 178 -21.12 10.21 24.07
CA ASP A 178 -21.38 11.64 23.83
C ASP A 178 -21.04 12.65 24.96
N ASP A 179 -20.34 13.70 24.50
CA ASP A 179 -20.17 15.07 25.02
C ASP A 179 -19.07 15.43 26.08
N GLU A 180 -18.21 16.37 25.64
CA GLU A 180 -17.34 17.36 26.34
C GLU A 180 -16.51 16.95 27.58
N VAL A 181 -15.18 17.00 27.45
CA VAL A 181 -14.23 16.82 28.57
C VAL A 181 -14.19 18.08 29.46
N PRO A 182 -14.49 17.99 30.77
CA PRO A 182 -14.50 19.13 31.69
C PRO A 182 -13.10 19.67 32.03
N CYS A 183 -13.04 20.97 32.32
CA CYS A 183 -11.83 21.78 32.56
C CYS A 183 -10.94 21.31 33.72
N GLU A 184 -11.44 20.44 34.61
CA GLU A 184 -10.70 19.94 35.78
C GLU A 184 -9.53 19.01 35.40
N LEU A 185 -9.51 18.46 34.17
CA LEU A 185 -8.41 17.65 33.65
C LEU A 185 -7.22 18.50 33.18
N LEU A 186 -7.41 19.78 32.86
CA LEU A 186 -6.33 20.68 32.44
C LEU A 186 -5.45 21.11 33.62
N ASP A 187 -6.04 21.30 34.80
CA ASP A 187 -5.31 21.68 36.01
C ASP A 187 -4.39 20.55 36.51
N VAL A 188 -4.83 19.28 36.34
CA VAL A 188 -4.02 18.10 36.64
C VAL A 188 -2.85 17.97 35.65
N ILE A 189 -3.06 18.30 34.38
CA ILE A 189 -2.01 18.26 33.34
C ILE A 189 -0.97 19.35 33.60
N GLU A 190 -1.38 20.56 33.99
CA GLU A 190 -0.46 21.67 34.27
C GLU A 190 0.40 21.38 35.51
N GLN A 191 -0.17 20.75 36.53
CA GLN A 191 0.54 20.32 37.74
C GLN A 191 1.59 19.23 37.45
N VAL A 192 1.27 18.25 36.59
CA VAL A 192 2.21 17.20 36.15
C VAL A 192 3.34 17.75 35.27
N LEU A 193 3.06 18.77 34.44
CA LEU A 193 4.08 19.39 33.59
C LEU A 193 5.08 20.24 34.41
N THR A 194 4.68 20.80 35.55
CA THR A 194 5.58 21.55 36.43
C THR A 194 6.51 20.66 37.27
N GLU A 195 6.12 19.45 37.64
CA GLU A 195 6.97 18.51 38.39
C GLU A 195 8.08 17.85 37.54
N LEU A 196 7.99 17.93 36.20
CA LEU A 196 9.00 17.44 35.27
C LEU A 196 10.15 18.44 34.99
N SER A 197 10.21 19.56 35.72
CA SER A 197 11.16 20.66 35.46
C SER A 197 12.46 20.63 36.30
N LEU A 198 12.98 19.45 36.64
CA LEU A 198 14.30 19.33 37.29
C LEU A 198 15.24 18.38 36.54
N SER A 199 15.79 18.86 35.43
CA SER A 199 17.25 18.97 35.28
C SER A 199 17.56 19.76 34.02
N ALA A 200 17.99 21.01 34.21
CA ALA A 200 18.39 21.93 33.14
C ALA A 200 19.48 21.33 32.21
N THR A 201 20.19 20.29 32.68
CA THR A 201 21.21 19.55 31.93
C THR A 201 20.63 18.64 30.84
N LEU A 202 19.45 18.05 31.04
CA LEU A 202 18.82 17.19 30.02
C LEU A 202 18.25 18.06 28.89
N ALA A 203 17.63 19.19 29.22
CA ALA A 203 17.12 20.14 28.24
C ALA A 203 18.25 20.75 27.39
N GLU A 204 19.39 21.12 28.00
CA GLU A 204 20.57 21.59 27.27
C GLU A 204 21.21 20.49 26.42
N SER A 205 21.27 19.25 26.90
CA SER A 205 21.80 18.12 26.14
C SER A 205 20.88 17.71 24.98
N ILE A 206 19.56 17.78 25.17
CA ILE A 206 18.55 17.56 24.11
C ILE A 206 18.60 18.70 23.09
N MET A 207 18.69 19.96 23.53
CA MET A 207 18.82 21.10 22.60
C MET A 207 20.16 21.09 21.87
N HIS A 208 21.25 20.71 22.53
CA HIS A 208 22.55 20.50 21.89
C HIS A 208 22.46 19.34 20.88
N SER A 209 21.78 18.25 21.20
CA SER A 209 21.59 17.11 20.28
C SER A 209 20.70 17.48 19.09
N TYR A 210 19.62 18.24 19.32
CA TYR A 210 18.73 18.77 18.29
C TYR A 210 19.48 19.74 17.35
N ASN A 211 20.26 20.67 17.89
CA ASN A 211 21.06 21.60 17.09
C ASN A 211 22.19 20.87 16.34
N ARG A 212 22.78 19.83 16.92
CA ARG A 212 23.78 18.97 16.25
C ARG A 212 23.17 18.19 15.09
N LEU A 213 21.96 17.64 15.25
CA LEU A 213 21.18 17.00 14.18
C LEU A 213 20.78 18.00 13.08
N LYS A 214 20.46 19.25 13.46
CA LYS A 214 20.11 20.32 12.52
C LYS A 214 21.30 20.87 11.74
N GLN A 215 22.52 20.70 12.25
CA GLN A 215 23.78 21.19 11.66
C GLN A 215 24.63 20.09 11.01
N MET A 216 24.15 18.84 10.96
CA MET A 216 24.86 17.80 10.20
C MET A 216 24.87 18.19 8.72
N PRO A 217 26.04 18.23 8.05
CA PRO A 217 26.07 18.41 6.61
C PRO A 217 25.28 17.26 5.99
N ALA A 218 24.34 17.60 5.12
CA ALA A 218 23.59 16.62 4.34
C ALA A 218 24.62 15.67 3.73
N THR A 219 24.59 14.41 4.14
CA THR A 219 25.47 13.38 3.57
C THR A 219 25.21 13.32 2.08
N GLU A 220 26.21 13.72 1.32
CA GLU A 220 26.21 13.72 -0.13
C GLU A 220 26.10 12.28 -0.66
N HIS A 221 25.12 12.08 -1.54
CA HIS A 221 24.85 10.92 -2.41
C HIS A 221 24.48 9.60 -1.68
N THR A 222 23.22 9.19 -1.60
CA THR A 222 22.28 9.08 -2.72
C THR A 222 21.11 10.02 -2.56
N GLU A 223 21.11 11.06 -3.38
CA GLU A 223 19.92 11.84 -3.70
C GLU A 223 18.76 10.87 -3.94
N ALA A 224 17.72 10.99 -3.12
CA ALA A 224 16.45 10.38 -3.42
C ALA A 224 15.99 10.98 -4.75
N LEU A 225 16.29 10.28 -5.86
CA LEU A 225 15.90 10.66 -7.22
C LEU A 225 14.50 11.23 -7.16
N ASP A 226 14.41 12.54 -7.43
CA ASP A 226 13.14 13.22 -7.57
C ASP A 226 12.26 12.34 -8.44
N LYS A 227 11.09 11.93 -7.93
CA LYS A 227 10.28 10.81 -8.45
C LYS A 227 9.83 10.98 -9.92
N ASN A 228 10.24 12.06 -10.59
CA ASN A 228 9.89 12.45 -11.95
C ASN A 228 11.10 12.80 -12.85
N GLN A 229 12.35 12.52 -12.48
CA GLN A 229 13.50 12.76 -13.37
C GLN A 229 13.78 11.56 -14.30
N CYS A 230 13.97 11.81 -15.59
CA CYS A 230 14.17 10.78 -16.60
C CYS A 230 15.62 10.25 -16.61
N GLU A 231 15.82 8.95 -16.43
CA GLU A 231 17.16 8.32 -16.34
C GLU A 231 18.00 8.41 -17.64
N LEU A 232 17.38 8.75 -18.79
CA LEU A 232 18.11 8.94 -20.05
C LEU A 232 18.43 10.39 -20.40
N CYS A 233 17.52 11.33 -20.14
CA CYS A 233 17.70 12.73 -20.58
C CYS A 233 17.72 13.71 -19.42
N GLU A 234 17.66 13.21 -18.18
CA GLU A 234 17.77 13.95 -16.91
C GLU A 234 16.73 15.05 -16.70
N ARG A 235 15.71 15.11 -17.55
CA ARG A 235 14.63 16.11 -17.43
C ARG A 235 13.48 15.61 -16.58
N TYR A 236 12.85 16.55 -15.90
CA TYR A 236 11.63 16.33 -15.15
C TYR A 236 10.43 16.12 -16.08
N ALA A 237 9.80 14.96 -15.99
CA ALA A 237 8.64 14.60 -16.80
C ALA A 237 7.85 13.45 -16.16
N HIS A 238 6.65 13.18 -16.70
CA HIS A 238 5.97 11.93 -16.39
C HIS A 238 6.75 10.73 -16.95
N LEU A 239 7.20 9.88 -16.05
CA LEU A 239 8.03 8.72 -16.37
C LEU A 239 7.17 7.50 -16.72
N THR A 240 7.74 6.67 -17.58
CA THR A 240 7.23 5.37 -17.97
C THR A 240 8.27 4.31 -17.62
N VAL A 241 7.80 3.12 -17.26
CA VAL A 241 8.69 1.97 -17.05
C VAL A 241 9.03 1.38 -18.41
N HIS A 242 10.32 1.32 -18.73
CA HIS A 242 10.86 0.66 -19.92
C HIS A 242 11.66 -0.58 -19.48
N HIS A 243 11.41 -1.72 -20.12
CA HIS A 243 12.08 -2.97 -19.80
C HIS A 243 13.33 -3.11 -20.68
N LEU A 244 14.51 -3.10 -20.07
CA LEU A 244 15.79 -3.32 -20.77
C LEU A 244 15.92 -4.73 -21.33
N LEU A 245 15.20 -5.68 -20.73
CA LEU A 245 14.96 -7.01 -21.28
C LEU A 245 13.51 -7.07 -21.75
N PRO A 246 13.23 -6.90 -23.06
CA PRO A 246 11.86 -6.86 -23.57
C PRO A 246 11.08 -8.14 -23.25
N LYS A 247 9.82 -7.98 -22.83
CA LYS A 247 8.94 -9.12 -22.46
C LYS A 247 8.73 -10.14 -23.58
N SER A 248 8.85 -9.72 -24.84
CA SER A 248 8.80 -10.63 -25.99
C SER A 248 9.96 -11.63 -25.98
N GLU A 249 11.13 -11.23 -25.46
CA GLU A 249 12.36 -12.00 -25.48
C GLU A 249 12.57 -12.86 -24.23
N HIS A 250 11.83 -12.63 -23.13
CA HIS A 250 12.01 -13.35 -21.85
C HIS A 250 12.07 -14.87 -22.03
N LYS A 251 11.12 -15.46 -22.77
CA LYS A 251 11.09 -16.91 -23.02
C LYS A 251 12.35 -17.41 -23.74
N ARG A 252 12.87 -16.64 -24.69
CA ARG A 252 14.07 -17.01 -25.48
C ARG A 252 15.32 -16.92 -24.62
N ILE A 253 15.48 -15.82 -23.90
CA ILE A 253 16.65 -15.52 -23.09
C ILE A 253 16.78 -16.51 -21.93
N VAL A 254 15.68 -16.79 -21.23
CA VAL A 254 15.63 -17.77 -20.14
C VAL A 254 15.91 -19.18 -20.67
N LYS A 255 15.36 -19.55 -21.82
CA LYS A 255 15.65 -20.85 -22.46
C LYS A 255 17.12 -21.01 -22.86
N ARG A 256 17.81 -19.91 -23.19
CA ARG A 256 19.24 -19.89 -23.52
C ARG A 256 20.15 -19.80 -22.29
N GLY A 257 19.59 -19.66 -21.09
CA GLY A 257 20.36 -19.53 -19.85
C GLY A 257 21.15 -18.23 -19.72
N LEU A 258 20.81 -17.20 -20.52
CA LEU A 258 21.52 -15.91 -20.49
C LEU A 258 21.12 -15.04 -19.29
N PHE A 259 19.86 -15.13 -18.86
CA PHE A 259 19.31 -14.40 -17.72
C PHE A 259 18.22 -15.23 -17.04
N THR A 260 17.99 -15.00 -15.75
CA THR A 260 16.87 -15.62 -15.03
C THR A 260 15.57 -14.87 -15.26
N GLN A 261 14.43 -15.53 -14.99
CA GLN A 261 13.11 -14.88 -15.04
C GLN A 261 13.04 -13.67 -14.09
N VAL A 262 13.74 -13.72 -12.96
CA VAL A 262 13.78 -12.64 -11.97
C VAL A 262 14.55 -11.44 -12.52
N ASP A 263 15.67 -11.67 -13.21
CA ASP A 263 16.46 -10.60 -13.83
C ASP A 263 15.67 -9.89 -14.94
N CYS A 264 14.94 -10.67 -15.73
CA CYS A 264 14.04 -10.15 -16.77
C CYS A 264 12.96 -9.20 -16.23
N GLU A 265 12.51 -9.39 -14.99
CA GLU A 265 11.47 -8.57 -14.38
C GLU A 265 12.06 -7.36 -13.64
N ARG A 266 13.26 -7.48 -13.08
CA ARG A 266 13.95 -6.43 -12.32
C ARG A 266 14.66 -5.40 -13.21
N ASN A 267 15.15 -5.80 -14.39
CA ASN A 267 15.86 -4.91 -15.30
C ASN A 267 14.90 -3.94 -16.01
N VAL A 268 14.58 -2.86 -15.31
CA VAL A 268 13.71 -1.77 -15.77
C VAL A 268 14.35 -0.42 -15.53
N ILE A 269 14.07 0.52 -16.42
CA ILE A 269 14.48 1.92 -16.31
C ILE A 269 13.26 2.84 -16.33
N ARG A 270 13.36 4.00 -15.67
CA ARG A 270 12.32 5.02 -15.64
C ARG A 270 12.67 6.18 -16.56
N ILE A 271 11.98 6.24 -17.69
CA ILE A 271 12.25 7.23 -18.73
C ILE A 271 10.98 7.93 -19.18
N CYS A 272 11.10 9.18 -19.62
CA CYS A 272 9.97 9.91 -20.17
C CYS A 272 9.42 9.23 -21.43
N ARG A 273 8.14 9.48 -21.74
CA ARG A 273 7.45 8.95 -22.94
C ARG A 273 8.25 9.11 -24.24
N ILE A 274 8.97 10.22 -24.37
CA ILE A 274 9.72 10.58 -25.58
C ILE A 274 11.00 9.74 -25.72
N CYS A 275 11.76 9.60 -24.64
CA CYS A 275 12.90 8.68 -24.60
C CYS A 275 12.46 7.22 -24.77
N HIS A 276 11.33 6.83 -24.20
CA HIS A 276 10.77 5.48 -24.39
C HIS A 276 10.53 5.18 -25.87
N ASN A 277 9.90 6.11 -26.60
CA ASN A 277 9.67 5.94 -28.02
C ASN A 277 10.99 5.87 -28.80
N ALA A 278 11.96 6.70 -28.45
CA ALA A 278 13.28 6.70 -29.10
C ALA A 278 14.02 5.36 -28.92
N CYS A 279 13.97 4.75 -27.73
CA CYS A 279 14.55 3.42 -27.50
C CYS A 279 13.99 2.38 -28.48
N HIS A 280 12.67 2.33 -28.67
CA HIS A 280 12.04 1.40 -29.62
C HIS A 280 12.11 1.84 -31.09
N GLN A 281 12.45 3.10 -31.37
CA GLN A 281 12.68 3.59 -32.73
C GLN A 281 14.07 3.22 -33.24
N TYR A 282 15.09 3.29 -32.38
CA TYR A 282 16.49 3.09 -32.78
C TYR A 282 17.03 1.70 -32.45
N ILE A 283 16.44 0.98 -31.49
CA ILE A 283 16.91 -0.34 -31.05
C ILE A 283 15.77 -1.34 -31.12
N GLU A 284 15.96 -2.40 -31.92
CA GLU A 284 15.04 -3.53 -31.98
C GLU A 284 15.07 -4.33 -30.66
N ASN A 285 13.92 -4.87 -30.25
CA ASN A 285 13.78 -5.66 -29.02
C ASN A 285 14.80 -6.82 -28.92
N ARG A 286 15.16 -7.43 -30.04
CA ARG A 286 16.12 -8.54 -30.07
C ARG A 286 17.54 -8.05 -29.76
N SER A 287 17.99 -6.99 -30.44
CA SER A 287 19.29 -6.35 -30.19
C SER A 287 19.37 -5.76 -28.78
N MET A 288 18.24 -5.25 -28.26
CA MET A 288 18.12 -4.76 -26.89
C MET A 288 18.39 -5.86 -25.87
N ALA A 289 17.77 -7.02 -26.06
CA ALA A 289 17.99 -8.19 -25.21
C ALA A 289 19.42 -8.75 -25.30
N ASP A 290 20.00 -8.81 -26.50
CA ASP A 290 21.28 -9.48 -26.72
C ASP A 290 22.47 -8.60 -26.30
N TYR A 291 22.43 -7.28 -26.56
CA TYR A 291 23.55 -6.37 -26.28
C TYR A 291 23.16 -5.18 -25.39
N TYR A 292 22.08 -4.46 -25.69
CA TYR A 292 21.73 -3.19 -25.03
C TYR A 292 20.88 -3.33 -23.75
N HIS A 293 21.19 -4.27 -22.88
CA HIS A 293 20.38 -4.60 -21.70
C HIS A 293 20.75 -3.83 -20.41
N THR A 294 21.62 -2.82 -20.50
CA THR A 294 21.97 -1.88 -19.42
C THR A 294 21.90 -0.43 -19.92
N ILE A 295 21.83 0.55 -19.02
CA ILE A 295 21.81 1.98 -19.38
C ILE A 295 23.08 2.35 -20.14
N ASP A 296 24.25 1.95 -19.63
CA ASP A 296 25.53 2.27 -20.26
C ASP A 296 25.58 1.76 -21.70
N ARG A 297 25.15 0.51 -21.91
CA ARG A 297 25.11 -0.07 -23.24
C ARG A 297 24.12 0.64 -24.14
N LEU A 298 22.92 0.98 -23.65
CA LEU A 298 21.96 1.77 -24.44
C LEU A 298 22.58 3.05 -25.00
N LEU A 299 23.40 3.74 -24.21
CA LEU A 299 24.07 4.98 -24.60
C LEU A 299 25.23 4.78 -25.59
N GLU A 300 25.69 3.54 -25.82
CA GLU A 300 26.64 3.22 -26.89
C GLU A 300 26.00 3.32 -28.28
N ASN A 301 24.68 3.21 -28.39
CA ASN A 301 24.00 3.37 -29.68
C ASN A 301 24.08 4.82 -30.15
N GLU A 302 24.75 5.08 -31.28
CA GLU A 302 24.99 6.43 -31.77
C GLU A 302 23.71 7.27 -31.98
N LEU A 303 22.66 6.66 -32.52
CA LEU A 303 21.41 7.36 -32.81
C LEU A 303 20.68 7.74 -31.53
N LEU A 304 20.61 6.82 -30.57
CA LEU A 304 20.02 7.07 -29.28
C LEU A 304 20.82 8.12 -28.49
N LEU A 305 22.15 8.06 -28.52
CA LEU A 305 23.01 9.03 -27.85
C LEU A 305 22.86 10.44 -28.43
N LYS A 306 22.84 10.57 -29.77
CA LYS A 306 22.60 11.85 -30.46
C LYS A 306 21.23 12.42 -30.06
N PHE A 307 20.21 11.57 -30.02
CA PHE A 307 18.87 11.95 -29.58
C PHE A 307 18.84 12.42 -28.12
N VAL A 308 19.46 11.67 -27.22
CA VAL A 308 19.54 12.00 -25.79
C VAL A 308 20.26 13.33 -25.56
N LYS A 309 21.40 13.56 -26.24
CA LYS A 309 22.15 14.83 -26.19
C LYS A 309 21.37 16.01 -26.74
N PHE A 310 20.57 15.80 -27.78
CA PHE A 310 19.64 16.83 -28.27
C PHE A 310 18.54 17.11 -27.24
N ARG A 311 17.99 16.04 -26.64
CA ARG A 311 16.84 16.14 -25.74
C ARG A 311 17.17 16.75 -24.39
N SER A 312 18.36 16.53 -23.86
CA SER A 312 18.82 17.11 -22.59
C SER A 312 19.04 18.62 -22.66
N LYS A 313 19.34 19.17 -23.84
CA LYS A 313 19.57 20.61 -24.05
C LYS A 313 18.30 21.45 -24.21
N ALA A 314 17.16 20.81 -24.43
CA ALA A 314 15.87 21.45 -24.75
C ALA A 314 14.86 21.28 -23.61
#